data_AF-A0A976S439-F1
#
_entry.id   AF-A0A976S439-F1
#
_cell.length_a   1.000
_cell.length_b   1.000
_cell.length_c   1.000
_cell.angle_alpha   90.00
_cell.angle_beta   90.00
_cell.angle_gamma   90.00
#
_symmetry.space_group_name_H-M   'P 1'
#
loop_
_entity.id
_entity.type
_entity.pdbx_description
1 polymer ?
#
loop_
_entity_poly.entity_id
_entity_poly.type
_entity_poly.pdbx_seq_one_letter_code
_entity_poly.pdbx_strand_id
1 'polypeptide(L)'
;MYAGTTFRHQSGNIIGVHQRIDRVARRHVVKHIPEGSFFPSIKTILHFEGKNGPDGIKSKSPSVDEPWHFINPSAGEDDPLVLAIRDHVENLTTALRLKDEIRAGFEAAWLAHAITDGLTPAHHYPLAEKIEELWGKPHHERSSRRDKIIIKGSSKRDMLSKNWQYWGSSGIFNLHWLFEFGVASAITTSRFTDIGVTKEDLRVVEEKGYVAYFLKSVRDVDTLGMYESFERTGWSTRLGHMTRSQLAPIIMRNVCLAWYVAQKKALEEGEL
;
A
#
# COMPACT_ATOMS: atom_id res chain seq x y z
N MET A 1 -0.91 3.59 -3.57
CA MET A 1 -1.04 2.99 -4.91
C MET A 1 -2.48 3.14 -5.41
N TYR A 2 -2.75 3.14 -6.72
CA TYR A 2 -4.11 3.35 -7.24
C TYR A 2 -5.07 2.21 -6.83
N ALA A 3 -5.99 2.49 -5.89
CA ALA A 3 -7.00 1.54 -5.43
C ALA A 3 -8.30 1.52 -6.27
N GLY A 4 -8.30 2.11 -7.47
CA GLY A 4 -9.47 2.22 -8.33
C GLY A 4 -10.28 3.50 -8.12
N THR A 5 -11.37 3.66 -8.88
CA THR A 5 -12.26 4.81 -8.74
C THR A 5 -13.15 4.68 -7.50
N THR A 6 -13.18 5.71 -6.65
CA THR A 6 -14.08 5.82 -5.48
C THR A 6 -15.53 6.20 -5.83
N PHE A 7 -15.83 6.39 -7.13
CA PHE A 7 -17.11 6.90 -7.64
C PHE A 7 -18.29 5.92 -7.49
N ARG A 8 -18.09 4.59 -7.48
CA ARG A 8 -19.14 3.59 -7.24
C ARG A 8 -18.65 2.45 -6.32
N HIS A 9 -19.54 1.90 -5.50
CA HIS A 9 -19.25 0.80 -4.57
C HIS A 9 -18.69 -0.47 -5.24
N GLN A 10 -18.90 -0.65 -6.55
CA GLN A 10 -18.50 -1.84 -7.30
C GLN A 10 -17.30 -1.61 -8.25
N SER A 11 -16.91 -0.36 -8.53
CA SER A 11 -15.86 -0.06 -9.53
C SER A 11 -14.44 -0.34 -9.04
N GLY A 12 -14.20 -0.34 -7.72
CA GLY A 12 -12.92 -0.74 -7.12
C GLY A 12 -12.62 -2.23 -7.23
N ASN A 13 -13.63 -3.06 -7.54
CA ASN A 13 -13.47 -4.52 -7.52
C ASN A 13 -12.68 -5.08 -8.72
N ILE A 14 -12.46 -4.33 -9.80
CA ILE A 14 -11.89 -4.89 -11.04
C ILE A 14 -10.52 -4.26 -11.40
N ILE A 15 -10.24 -3.01 -11.01
CA ILE A 15 -9.10 -2.23 -11.54
C ILE A 15 -8.12 -1.77 -10.46
N GLY A 16 -8.47 -1.85 -9.17
CA GLY A 16 -7.55 -1.38 -8.13
C GLY A 16 -6.44 -2.38 -7.82
N VAL A 17 -5.22 -1.85 -7.65
CA VAL A 17 -4.02 -2.68 -7.42
C VAL A 17 -4.09 -3.40 -6.08
N HIS A 18 -4.55 -2.71 -5.04
CA HIS A 18 -4.76 -3.26 -3.70
C HIS A 18 -5.62 -4.52 -3.75
N GLN A 19 -6.81 -4.43 -4.38
CA GLN A 19 -7.73 -5.55 -4.48
C GLN A 19 -7.16 -6.72 -5.31
N ARG A 20 -6.20 -6.45 -6.21
CA ARG A 20 -5.51 -7.53 -6.91
C ARG A 20 -4.49 -8.21 -6.01
N ILE A 21 -3.70 -7.43 -5.29
CA ILE A 21 -2.70 -7.92 -4.33
C ILE A 21 -3.38 -8.80 -3.29
N ASP A 22 -4.49 -8.36 -2.70
CA ASP A 22 -5.24 -9.12 -1.71
C ASP A 22 -5.69 -10.48 -2.23
N ARG A 23 -6.24 -10.52 -3.45
CA ARG A 23 -6.69 -11.77 -4.08
C ARG A 23 -5.55 -12.75 -4.29
N VAL A 24 -4.39 -12.25 -4.70
CA VAL A 24 -3.21 -13.08 -4.93
C VAL A 24 -2.66 -13.56 -3.59
N ALA A 25 -2.40 -12.66 -2.64
CA ALA A 25 -1.91 -12.99 -1.31
C ALA A 25 -2.84 -13.99 -0.61
N ARG A 26 -4.16 -13.82 -0.72
CA ARG A 26 -5.16 -14.68 -0.05
C ARG A 26 -5.17 -16.09 -0.61
N ARG A 27 -4.88 -16.25 -1.90
CA ARG A 27 -4.74 -17.55 -2.58
C ARG A 27 -3.45 -18.26 -2.18
N HIS A 28 -2.41 -17.51 -1.82
CA HIS A 28 -1.12 -18.07 -1.45
C HIS A 28 -1.02 -18.37 0.04
N VAL A 29 -1.52 -17.49 0.93
CA VAL A 29 -1.43 -17.69 2.39
C VAL A 29 -2.07 -19.00 2.85
N VAL A 30 -3.19 -19.42 2.22
CA VAL A 30 -3.86 -20.70 2.54
C VAL A 30 -3.02 -21.93 2.28
N LYS A 31 -1.97 -21.84 1.46
CA LYS A 31 -1.05 -22.93 1.19
C LYS A 31 0.01 -23.09 2.28
N HIS A 32 0.13 -22.09 3.17
CA HIS A 32 1.17 -22.02 4.20
C HIS A 32 0.61 -22.15 5.61
N ILE A 33 -0.72 -22.08 5.78
CA ILE A 33 -1.39 -22.26 7.07
C ILE A 33 -2.02 -23.65 7.15
N PRO A 34 -2.23 -24.23 8.35
CA PRO A 34 -2.84 -25.56 8.48
C PRO A 34 -4.23 -25.63 7.84
N GLU A 35 -4.54 -26.78 7.24
CA GLU A 35 -5.85 -27.02 6.63
C GLU A 35 -6.97 -26.87 7.66
N GLY A 36 -8.08 -26.23 7.26
CA GLY A 36 -9.22 -25.95 8.15
C GLY A 36 -9.03 -24.76 9.08
N SER A 37 -7.86 -24.10 9.10
CA SER A 37 -7.65 -22.85 9.83
C SER A 37 -8.63 -21.78 9.37
N PHE A 38 -9.25 -21.09 10.33
CA PHE A 38 -10.10 -19.94 10.03
C PHE A 38 -9.25 -18.79 9.48
N PHE A 39 -9.68 -18.20 8.36
CA PHE A 39 -9.09 -16.97 7.81
C PHE A 39 -10.16 -16.25 6.98
N PRO A 40 -10.29 -14.91 7.08
CA PRO A 40 -11.37 -14.15 6.45
C PRO A 40 -11.49 -14.43 4.96
N SER A 41 -12.72 -14.46 4.45
CA SER A 41 -12.96 -14.65 3.02
C SER A 41 -12.43 -13.48 2.21
N ILE A 42 -12.01 -13.73 0.97
CA ILE A 42 -11.59 -12.64 0.07
C ILE A 42 -12.70 -11.60 -0.15
N LYS A 43 -13.97 -12.01 -0.08
CA LYS A 43 -15.10 -11.08 -0.19
C LYS A 43 -15.13 -10.10 0.98
N THR A 44 -14.83 -10.57 2.19
CA THR A 44 -14.79 -9.73 3.40
C THR A 44 -13.58 -8.81 3.39
N ILE A 45 -12.39 -9.32 3.03
CA ILE A 45 -11.18 -8.48 2.90
C ILE A 45 -11.44 -7.32 1.92
N LEU A 46 -11.94 -7.65 0.72
CA LEU A 46 -12.22 -6.63 -0.30
C LEU A 46 -13.37 -5.68 0.08
N HIS A 47 -14.23 -6.05 1.02
CA HIS A 47 -15.26 -5.15 1.54
C HIS A 47 -14.64 -3.96 2.29
N PHE A 48 -13.49 -4.16 2.93
CA PHE A 48 -12.76 -3.16 3.70
C PHE A 48 -11.62 -2.49 2.91
N GLU A 49 -11.59 -2.68 1.60
CA GLU A 49 -10.69 -1.97 0.68
C GLU A 49 -11.36 -0.79 -0.02
N GLY A 50 -10.55 0.07 -0.65
CA GLY A 50 -11.04 1.20 -1.45
C GLY A 50 -11.98 2.13 -0.68
N LYS A 51 -13.23 2.31 -1.14
CA LYS A 51 -14.19 3.29 -0.57
C LYS A 51 -14.57 3.02 0.90
N ASN A 52 -14.48 1.77 1.33
CA ASN A 52 -14.78 1.36 2.70
C ASN A 52 -13.50 1.19 3.54
N GLY A 53 -12.33 1.32 2.91
CA GLY A 53 -11.03 1.17 3.51
C GLY A 53 -10.28 2.49 3.66
N PRO A 54 -8.95 2.41 3.80
CA PRO A 54 -8.05 3.56 3.99
C PRO A 54 -8.27 4.73 3.03
N ASP A 55 -8.36 4.45 1.72
CA ASP A 55 -8.58 5.49 0.69
C ASP A 55 -9.97 6.11 0.74
N GLY A 56 -10.94 5.40 1.30
CA GLY A 56 -12.27 5.91 1.58
C GLY A 56 -12.24 7.05 2.59
N ILE A 57 -11.40 6.94 3.63
CA ILE A 57 -11.23 7.97 4.67
C ILE A 57 -10.65 9.24 4.06
N LYS A 58 -9.62 9.14 3.21
CA LYS A 58 -9.04 10.28 2.48
C LYS A 58 -10.10 11.09 1.70
N SER A 59 -11.14 10.42 1.21
CA SER A 59 -12.26 11.07 0.50
C SER A 59 -13.38 11.61 1.40
N LYS A 60 -13.58 10.99 2.57
CA LYS A 60 -14.69 11.25 3.51
C LYS A 60 -14.32 12.26 4.60
N SER A 61 -13.09 12.21 5.09
CA SER A 61 -12.57 13.05 6.19
C SER A 61 -11.19 13.61 5.82
N PRO A 62 -11.12 14.61 4.92
CA PRO A 62 -9.83 15.14 4.49
C PRO A 62 -9.03 15.72 5.65
N SER A 63 -7.78 15.25 5.82
CA SER A 63 -6.82 15.66 6.84
C SER A 63 -7.19 15.29 8.28
N VAL A 64 -8.13 14.36 8.47
CA VAL A 64 -8.49 13.77 9.77
C VAL A 64 -8.33 12.25 9.66
N ASP A 65 -7.46 11.67 10.47
CA ASP A 65 -7.19 10.23 10.54
C ASP A 65 -6.80 9.58 9.19
N GLU A 66 -6.21 10.36 8.27
CA GLU A 66 -5.71 9.81 7.02
C GLU A 66 -4.49 8.93 7.28
N PRO A 67 -4.49 7.65 6.85
CA PRO A 67 -3.35 6.78 7.05
C PRO A 67 -2.12 7.34 6.34
N TRP A 68 -1.04 7.46 7.13
CA TRP A 68 0.29 7.83 6.64
C TRP A 68 0.77 6.72 5.70
N HIS A 69 1.08 7.05 4.45
CA HIS A 69 1.43 6.07 3.41
C HIS A 69 2.83 6.26 2.83
N PHE A 70 3.58 7.27 3.29
CA PHE A 70 4.97 7.49 2.88
C PHE A 70 5.93 6.81 3.86
N ILE A 71 7.02 6.24 3.35
CA ILE A 71 8.07 5.67 4.18
C ILE A 71 9.44 6.00 3.59
N ASN A 72 10.37 6.45 4.42
CA ASN A 72 11.74 6.66 3.98
C ASN A 72 12.44 5.29 3.84
N PRO A 73 13.23 5.03 2.79
CA PRO A 73 14.02 3.79 2.67
C PRO A 73 14.96 3.50 3.85
N SER A 74 15.36 4.55 4.58
CA SER A 74 16.15 4.49 5.81
C SER A 74 15.31 4.42 7.09
N ALA A 75 14.00 4.25 6.98
CA ALA A 75 13.09 4.14 8.12
C ALA A 75 13.48 2.99 9.05
N GLY A 76 13.32 3.24 10.35
CA GLY A 76 13.49 2.27 11.41
C GLY A 76 12.16 1.67 11.87
N GLU A 77 12.20 0.95 12.98
CA GLU A 77 11.00 0.35 13.57
C GLU A 77 10.01 1.36 14.17
N ASP A 78 10.49 2.55 14.52
CA ASP A 78 9.70 3.63 15.11
C ASP A 78 8.95 4.47 14.05
N ASP A 79 9.08 4.13 12.77
CA ASP A 79 8.36 4.81 11.70
C ASP A 79 6.83 4.60 11.85
N PRO A 80 6.00 5.66 11.72
CA PRO A 80 4.55 5.56 11.92
C PRO A 80 3.86 4.49 11.06
N LEU A 81 4.31 4.27 9.81
CA LEU A 81 3.75 3.22 8.96
C LEU A 81 4.11 1.83 9.48
N VAL A 82 5.33 1.67 9.98
CA VAL A 82 5.82 0.41 10.56
C VAL A 82 5.06 0.07 11.84
N LEU A 83 4.79 1.07 12.69
CA LEU A 83 3.95 0.92 13.87
C LEU A 83 2.52 0.51 13.48
N ALA A 84 1.91 1.16 12.49
CA ALA A 84 0.58 0.79 12.01
C ALA A 84 0.54 -0.65 11.46
N ILE A 85 1.56 -1.06 10.70
CA ILE A 85 1.69 -2.44 10.21
C ILE A 85 1.78 -3.43 11.38
N ARG A 86 2.58 -3.12 12.40
CA ARG A 86 2.70 -3.95 13.61
C ARG A 86 1.36 -4.09 14.33
N ASP A 87 0.67 -2.97 14.55
CA ASP A 87 -0.63 -2.96 15.22
C ASP A 87 -1.68 -3.78 14.46
N HIS A 88 -1.72 -3.64 13.13
CA HIS A 88 -2.64 -4.44 12.30
C HIS A 88 -2.28 -5.94 12.30
N VAL A 89 -1.00 -6.32 12.43
CA VAL A 89 -0.62 -7.73 12.61
C VAL A 89 -1.15 -8.28 13.93
N GLU A 90 -0.99 -7.55 15.04
CA GLU A 90 -1.46 -8.00 16.37
C GLU A 90 -3.00 -8.03 16.45
N ASN A 91 -3.66 -7.02 15.88
CA ASN A 91 -5.12 -6.98 15.82
C ASN A 91 -5.70 -8.09 14.94
N LEU A 92 -5.06 -8.37 13.79
CA LEU A 92 -5.44 -9.49 12.93
C LEU A 92 -5.26 -10.82 13.67
N THR A 93 -4.14 -11.00 14.38
CA THR A 93 -3.87 -12.19 15.22
C THR A 93 -5.02 -12.42 16.20
N THR A 94 -5.41 -11.37 16.95
CA THR A 94 -6.50 -11.43 17.91
C THR A 94 -7.83 -11.79 17.23
N ALA A 95 -8.14 -11.18 16.10
CA ALA A 95 -9.39 -11.42 15.36
C ALA A 95 -9.47 -12.85 14.79
N LEU A 96 -8.35 -13.38 14.30
CA LEU A 96 -8.24 -14.76 13.80
C LEU A 96 -8.47 -15.78 14.92
N ARG A 97 -7.86 -15.54 16.10
CA ARG A 97 -8.08 -16.38 17.30
C ARG A 97 -9.54 -16.41 17.73
N LEU A 98 -10.19 -15.25 17.72
CA LEU A 98 -11.62 -15.10 18.05
C LEU A 98 -12.56 -15.56 16.93
N LYS A 99 -12.02 -15.94 15.77
CA LYS A 99 -12.78 -16.30 14.56
C LYS A 99 -13.78 -15.21 14.12
N ASP A 100 -13.41 -13.94 14.34
CA ASP A 100 -14.22 -12.80 13.93
C ASP A 100 -13.96 -12.45 12.46
N GLU A 101 -14.82 -12.92 11.57
CA GLU A 101 -14.75 -12.69 10.11
C GLU A 101 -14.68 -11.21 9.76
N ILE A 102 -15.45 -10.37 10.44
CA ILE A 102 -15.57 -8.95 10.10
C ILE A 102 -14.31 -8.22 10.56
N ARG A 103 -13.89 -8.41 11.82
CA ARG A 103 -12.67 -7.78 12.33
C ARG A 103 -11.43 -8.30 11.62
N ALA A 104 -11.32 -9.61 11.39
CA ALA A 104 -10.18 -10.17 10.66
C ALA A 104 -10.15 -9.67 9.22
N GLY A 105 -11.30 -9.55 8.54
CA GLY A 105 -11.37 -8.97 7.21
C GLY A 105 -10.92 -7.51 7.16
N PHE A 106 -11.32 -6.71 8.16
CA PHE A 106 -10.89 -5.32 8.31
C PHE A 106 -9.37 -5.23 8.51
N GLU A 107 -8.83 -5.95 9.49
CA GLU A 107 -7.40 -5.89 9.82
C GLU A 107 -6.53 -6.43 8.68
N ALA A 108 -6.97 -7.50 8.01
CA ALA A 108 -6.27 -8.04 6.85
C ALA A 108 -6.20 -7.03 5.69
N ALA A 109 -7.29 -6.32 5.39
CA ALA A 109 -7.34 -5.30 4.34
C ALA A 109 -6.43 -4.12 4.67
N TRP A 110 -6.57 -3.56 5.88
CA TRP A 110 -5.77 -2.40 6.29
C TRP A 110 -4.27 -2.70 6.36
N LEU A 111 -3.91 -3.90 6.84
CA LEU A 111 -2.54 -4.38 6.81
C LEU A 111 -2.00 -4.46 5.36
N ALA A 112 -2.77 -5.08 4.45
CA ALA A 112 -2.38 -5.21 3.06
C ALA A 112 -2.24 -3.85 2.36
N HIS A 113 -3.12 -2.91 2.67
CA HIS A 113 -3.06 -1.54 2.19
C HIS A 113 -1.78 -0.84 2.62
N ALA A 114 -1.50 -0.84 3.93
CA ALA A 114 -0.30 -0.21 4.50
C ALA A 114 0.99 -0.80 3.90
N ILE A 115 1.07 -2.13 3.75
CA ILE A 115 2.21 -2.80 3.11
C ILE A 115 2.34 -2.41 1.64
N THR A 116 1.22 -2.36 0.91
CA THR A 116 1.22 -2.02 -0.53
C THR A 116 1.69 -0.60 -0.76
N ASP A 117 1.19 0.35 0.03
CA ASP A 117 1.61 1.74 -0.02
C ASP A 117 3.09 1.89 0.39
N GLY A 118 3.48 1.29 1.52
CA GLY A 118 4.87 1.30 2.00
C GLY A 118 5.88 0.63 1.07
N LEU A 119 5.44 -0.17 0.10
CA LEU A 119 6.30 -0.78 -0.93
C LEU A 119 6.05 -0.18 -2.32
N THR A 120 5.30 0.92 -2.43
CA THR A 120 5.14 1.66 -3.68
C THR A 120 6.34 2.59 -3.87
N PRO A 121 7.14 2.48 -4.95
CA PRO A 121 8.33 3.32 -5.13
C PRO A 121 8.04 4.83 -5.08
N ALA A 122 6.90 5.27 -5.61
CA ALA A 122 6.49 6.68 -5.56
C ALA A 122 6.19 7.19 -4.13
N HIS A 123 6.07 6.29 -3.14
CA HIS A 123 5.82 6.59 -1.73
C HIS A 123 7.13 6.58 -0.90
N HIS A 124 8.26 6.25 -1.52
CA HIS A 124 9.60 6.36 -0.92
C HIS A 124 10.24 7.72 -1.17
N TYR A 125 9.78 8.40 -2.20
CA TYR A 125 10.17 9.76 -2.52
C TYR A 125 9.56 10.77 -1.53
N PRO A 126 10.24 11.89 -1.21
CA PRO A 126 9.72 12.95 -0.33
C PRO A 126 8.62 13.78 -1.02
N LEU A 127 7.62 13.10 -1.57
CA LEU A 127 6.48 13.69 -2.25
C LEU A 127 5.69 14.59 -1.29
N ALA A 128 5.46 14.11 -0.07
CA ALA A 128 4.76 14.87 0.95
C ALA A 128 5.44 16.21 1.23
N GLU A 129 6.77 16.21 1.43
CA GLU A 129 7.58 17.40 1.67
C GLU A 129 7.51 18.37 0.48
N LYS A 130 7.67 17.88 -0.75
CA LYS A 130 7.59 18.74 -1.94
C LYS A 130 6.19 19.33 -2.15
N ILE A 131 5.14 18.58 -1.84
CA ILE A 131 3.77 19.09 -1.87
C ILE A 131 3.59 20.15 -0.77
N GLU A 132 4.10 19.93 0.44
CA GLU A 132 4.08 20.92 1.53
C GLU A 132 4.84 22.20 1.18
N GLU A 133 6.00 22.09 0.55
CA GLU A 133 6.79 23.21 0.03
C GLU A 133 5.97 24.02 -0.99
N LEU A 134 5.34 23.36 -1.97
CA LEU A 134 4.49 24.02 -2.96
C LEU A 134 3.28 24.73 -2.32
N TRP A 135 2.67 24.12 -1.30
CA TRP A 135 1.54 24.68 -0.57
C TRP A 135 1.92 25.79 0.42
N GLY A 136 3.16 25.78 0.90
CA GLY A 136 3.63 26.64 2.00
C GLY A 136 2.93 26.37 3.34
N LYS A 137 2.33 25.19 3.50
CA LYS A 137 1.63 24.76 4.73
C LYS A 137 1.57 23.23 4.85
N PRO A 138 1.56 22.70 6.08
CA PRO A 138 1.53 21.27 6.30
C PRO A 138 0.20 20.65 5.85
N HIS A 139 0.21 19.34 5.56
CA HIS A 139 -0.96 18.62 5.03
C HIS A 139 -2.20 18.71 5.94
N HIS A 140 -2.02 18.71 7.26
CA HIS A 140 -3.12 18.76 8.23
C HIS A 140 -3.87 20.11 8.24
N GLU A 141 -3.27 21.18 7.70
CA GLU A 141 -3.92 22.50 7.58
C GLU A 141 -4.78 22.64 6.29
N ARG A 142 -4.86 21.60 5.46
CA ARG A 142 -5.62 21.59 4.19
C ARG A 142 -7.00 20.97 4.40
N SER A 143 -7.86 21.68 5.12
CA SER A 143 -9.13 21.14 5.65
C SER A 143 -10.29 21.01 4.66
N SER A 144 -10.18 21.53 3.43
CA SER A 144 -11.26 21.46 2.43
C SER A 144 -10.83 20.79 1.13
N ARG A 145 -11.77 20.12 0.45
CA ARG A 145 -11.54 19.50 -0.88
C ARG A 145 -11.00 20.51 -1.90
N ARG A 146 -11.45 21.77 -1.85
CA ARG A 146 -10.94 22.81 -2.75
C ARG A 146 -9.50 23.20 -2.40
N ASP A 147 -9.18 23.32 -1.12
CA ASP A 147 -7.82 23.66 -0.67
C ASP A 147 -6.81 22.54 -0.95
N LYS A 148 -7.26 21.29 -1.15
CA LYS A 148 -6.44 20.15 -1.59
C LYS A 148 -6.24 20.07 -3.11
N ILE A 149 -7.04 20.77 -3.91
CA ILE A 149 -6.99 20.70 -5.39
C ILE A 149 -6.29 21.91 -5.99
N ILE A 150 -6.51 23.10 -5.43
CA ILE A 150 -5.96 24.36 -5.97
C ILE A 150 -5.00 24.97 -4.96
N ILE A 151 -3.75 25.16 -5.40
CA ILE A 151 -2.74 25.83 -4.58
C ILE A 151 -2.97 27.34 -4.66
N LYS A 152 -3.17 28.01 -3.52
CA LYS A 152 -3.28 29.47 -3.46
C LYS A 152 -1.87 30.08 -3.47
N GLY A 153 -1.63 30.99 -4.41
CA GLY A 153 -0.37 31.75 -4.51
C GLY A 153 -0.49 33.16 -3.90
N SER A 154 0.66 33.80 -3.66
CA SER A 154 0.76 35.20 -3.21
C SER A 154 0.38 36.21 -4.31
N SER A 155 0.41 35.78 -5.57
CA SER A 155 -0.03 36.54 -6.75
C SER A 155 -0.67 35.61 -7.78
N LYS A 156 -1.34 36.17 -8.81
CA LYS A 156 -1.88 35.36 -9.92
C LYS A 156 -0.80 34.57 -10.67
N ARG A 157 0.40 35.15 -10.83
CA ARG A 157 1.54 34.49 -11.47
C ARG A 157 2.10 33.36 -10.61
N ASP A 158 2.23 33.61 -9.30
CA ASP A 158 2.66 32.59 -8.34
C ASP A 158 1.67 31.42 -8.29
N MET A 159 0.37 31.72 -8.24
CA MET A 159 -0.70 30.72 -8.26
C MET A 159 -0.63 29.87 -9.53
N LEU A 160 -0.47 30.48 -10.71
CA LEU A 160 -0.32 29.74 -11.97
C LEU A 160 0.92 28.82 -11.94
N SER A 161 2.07 29.34 -11.49
CA SER A 161 3.32 28.58 -11.40
C SER A 161 3.19 27.38 -10.46
N LYS A 162 2.65 27.58 -9.25
CA LYS A 162 2.45 26.50 -8.27
C LYS A 162 1.49 25.42 -8.78
N ASN A 163 0.37 25.81 -9.39
CA ASN A 163 -0.57 24.84 -9.95
C ASN A 163 0.02 24.13 -11.19
N TRP A 164 0.91 24.77 -11.96
CA TRP A 164 1.65 24.10 -13.04
C TRP A 164 2.69 23.11 -12.49
N GLN A 165 3.41 23.45 -11.42
CA GLN A 165 4.34 22.53 -10.74
C GLN A 165 3.62 21.34 -10.09
N TYR A 166 2.33 21.46 -9.79
CA TYR A 166 1.52 20.40 -9.23
C TYR A 166 0.80 19.55 -10.31
N TRP A 167 0.09 20.21 -11.24
CA TRP A 167 -0.78 19.59 -12.28
C TRP A 167 -0.23 19.63 -13.71
N GLY A 168 0.93 20.24 -13.96
CA GLY A 168 1.51 20.31 -15.31
C GLY A 168 1.95 18.94 -15.83
N SER A 169 2.41 18.89 -17.08
CA SER A 169 2.89 17.64 -17.71
C SER A 169 4.06 16.99 -16.96
N SER A 170 4.86 17.78 -16.26
CA SER A 170 5.93 17.34 -15.34
C SER A 170 5.58 17.66 -13.88
N GLY A 171 4.30 17.87 -13.59
CA GLY A 171 3.82 18.22 -12.27
C GLY A 171 3.92 17.04 -11.30
N ILE A 172 4.25 17.34 -10.05
CA ILE A 172 4.58 16.36 -9.02
C ILE A 172 3.42 15.37 -8.78
N PHE A 173 2.17 15.84 -8.77
CA PHE A 173 1.01 14.97 -8.57
C PHE A 173 0.71 14.12 -9.81
N ASN A 174 0.83 14.70 -11.00
CA ASN A 174 0.62 13.97 -12.25
C ASN A 174 1.62 12.83 -12.42
N LEU A 175 2.90 13.06 -12.10
CA LEU A 175 3.94 12.04 -12.16
C LEU A 175 3.62 10.87 -11.22
N HIS A 176 3.26 11.17 -9.97
CA HIS A 176 2.85 10.14 -9.01
C HIS A 176 1.65 9.32 -9.52
N TRP A 177 0.59 9.99 -9.99
CA TRP A 177 -0.59 9.33 -10.52
C TRP A 177 -0.30 8.46 -11.76
N LEU A 178 0.51 8.97 -12.69
CA LEU A 178 0.90 8.24 -13.90
C LEU A 178 1.75 7.01 -13.56
N PHE A 179 2.62 7.08 -12.55
CA PHE A 179 3.38 5.94 -12.07
C PHE A 179 2.45 4.85 -11.51
N GLU A 180 1.54 5.22 -10.61
CA GLU A 180 0.58 4.27 -10.02
C GLU A 180 -0.33 3.64 -11.08
N PHE A 181 -0.78 4.43 -12.06
CA PHE A 181 -1.58 3.94 -13.19
C PHE A 181 -0.78 2.98 -14.09
N GLY A 182 0.50 3.28 -14.32
CA GLY A 182 1.42 2.38 -15.02
C GLY A 182 1.56 1.04 -14.32
N VAL A 183 1.76 1.05 -12.99
CA VAL A 183 1.81 -0.16 -12.17
C VAL A 183 0.52 -0.96 -12.30
N ALA A 184 -0.63 -0.30 -12.17
CA ALA A 184 -1.94 -0.93 -12.32
C ALA A 184 -2.10 -1.59 -13.69
N SER A 185 -1.74 -0.87 -14.75
CA SER A 185 -1.82 -1.36 -16.13
C SER A 185 -0.93 -2.59 -16.36
N ALA A 186 0.29 -2.58 -15.82
CA ALA A 186 1.23 -3.69 -15.99
C ALA A 186 0.80 -4.99 -15.29
N ILE A 187 0.15 -4.90 -14.13
CA ILE A 187 -0.22 -6.11 -13.39
C ILE A 187 -1.57 -6.68 -13.80
N THR A 188 -2.43 -5.90 -14.46
CA THR A 188 -3.86 -6.22 -14.72
C THR A 188 -4.08 -7.57 -15.43
N THR A 189 -3.18 -8.01 -16.30
CA THR A 189 -3.31 -9.28 -17.03
C THR A 189 -2.50 -10.44 -16.44
N SER A 190 -1.62 -10.17 -15.48
CA SER A 190 -0.67 -11.16 -14.93
C SER A 190 -1.32 -12.06 -13.88
N ARG A 191 -1.27 -13.40 -14.05
CA ARG A 191 -1.99 -14.33 -13.15
C ARG A 191 -1.37 -14.49 -11.76
N PHE A 192 -0.07 -14.26 -11.63
CA PHE A 192 0.71 -14.45 -10.39
C PHE A 192 0.43 -15.79 -9.71
N THR A 193 0.52 -16.88 -10.49
CA THR A 193 0.36 -18.26 -10.00
C THR A 193 1.43 -18.65 -9.00
N ASP A 194 2.59 -17.99 -9.06
CA ASP A 194 3.66 -18.01 -8.09
C ASP A 194 4.06 -16.57 -7.77
N ILE A 195 4.23 -16.27 -6.48
CA ILE A 195 4.73 -14.98 -5.95
C ILE A 195 6.09 -15.13 -5.28
N GLY A 196 6.68 -16.33 -5.33
CA GLY A 196 8.01 -16.61 -4.80
C GLY A 196 8.08 -16.56 -3.27
N VAL A 197 7.04 -17.04 -2.57
CA VAL A 197 7.11 -17.33 -1.13
C VAL A 197 7.89 -18.64 -0.96
N THR A 198 9.02 -18.57 -0.26
CA THR A 198 9.90 -19.71 -0.02
C THR A 198 9.85 -20.15 1.44
N LYS A 199 10.34 -21.37 1.73
CA LYS A 199 10.51 -21.83 3.12
C LYS A 199 11.46 -20.93 3.91
N GLU A 200 12.46 -20.35 3.23
CA GLU A 200 13.39 -19.42 3.85
C GLU A 200 12.70 -18.13 4.25
N ASP A 201 11.77 -17.61 3.43
CA ASP A 201 10.99 -16.43 3.79
C ASP A 201 10.17 -16.68 5.07
N LEU A 202 9.51 -17.84 5.17
CA LEU A 202 8.76 -18.23 6.37
C LEU A 202 9.68 -18.29 7.59
N ARG A 203 10.83 -18.95 7.47
CA ARG A 203 11.83 -19.03 8.54
C ARG A 203 12.34 -17.65 8.97
N VAL A 204 12.62 -16.77 8.02
CA VAL A 204 13.10 -15.41 8.32
C VAL A 204 12.07 -14.59 9.09
N VAL A 205 10.79 -14.63 8.68
CA VAL A 205 9.75 -13.86 9.38
C VAL A 205 9.45 -14.43 10.77
N GLU A 206 9.68 -15.72 10.98
CA GLU A 206 9.56 -16.38 12.29
C GLU A 206 10.73 -16.04 13.23
N GLU A 207 11.97 -16.13 12.73
CA GLU A 207 13.17 -15.92 13.55
C GLU A 207 13.43 -14.44 13.83
N LYS A 208 13.21 -13.58 12.83
CA LYS A 208 13.58 -12.15 12.89
C LYS A 208 12.38 -11.21 13.02
N GLY A 209 11.17 -11.73 12.89
CA GLY A 209 9.93 -10.95 12.89
C GLY A 209 9.59 -10.33 11.53
N TYR A 210 8.29 -10.13 11.31
CA TYR A 210 7.77 -9.57 10.06
C TYR A 210 8.26 -8.13 9.78
N VAL A 211 8.38 -7.29 10.81
CA VAL A 211 8.82 -5.89 10.65
C VAL A 211 10.22 -5.80 10.04
N ALA A 212 11.16 -6.63 10.50
CA ALA A 212 12.51 -6.67 9.94
C ALA A 212 12.51 -7.08 8.46
N TYR A 213 11.65 -8.03 8.08
CA TYR A 213 11.47 -8.45 6.70
C TYR A 213 10.83 -7.35 5.83
N PHE A 214 9.83 -6.64 6.35
CA PHE A 214 9.20 -5.50 5.69
C PHE A 214 10.22 -4.38 5.44
N LEU A 215 10.98 -3.95 6.45
CA LEU A 215 12.01 -2.92 6.31
C LEU A 215 13.12 -3.32 5.33
N LYS A 216 13.49 -4.60 5.27
CA LYS A 216 14.38 -5.10 4.21
C LYS A 216 13.73 -4.94 2.84
N SER A 217 12.45 -5.30 2.70
CA SER A 217 11.72 -5.18 1.44
C SER A 217 11.58 -3.72 0.98
N VAL A 218 11.42 -2.77 1.90
CA VAL A 218 11.44 -1.33 1.59
C VAL A 218 12.76 -0.96 0.91
N ARG A 219 13.90 -1.36 1.49
CA ARG A 219 15.23 -1.14 0.89
C ARG A 219 15.40 -1.86 -0.44
N ASP A 220 14.95 -3.10 -0.54
CA ASP A 220 15.02 -3.86 -1.79
C ASP A 220 14.23 -3.14 -2.90
N VAL A 221 13.05 -2.60 -2.61
CA VAL A 221 12.22 -1.83 -3.56
C VAL A 221 12.91 -0.52 -3.96
N ASP A 222 13.48 0.21 -3.01
CA ASP A 222 14.25 1.43 -3.27
C ASP A 222 15.41 1.17 -4.24
N THR A 223 16.15 0.06 -4.05
CA THR A 223 17.27 -0.31 -4.93
C THR A 223 16.87 -0.59 -6.38
N LEU A 224 15.57 -0.82 -6.66
CA LEU A 224 15.09 -1.00 -8.03
C LEU A 224 15.18 0.30 -8.85
N GLY A 225 15.26 1.48 -8.21
CA GLY A 225 15.38 2.78 -8.87
C GLY A 225 14.24 3.06 -9.86
N MET A 226 13.05 2.53 -9.57
CA MET A 226 11.92 2.54 -10.51
C MET A 226 11.31 3.93 -10.66
N TYR A 227 11.21 4.68 -9.56
CA TYR A 227 10.58 5.99 -9.59
C TYR A 227 11.51 7.04 -10.24
N GLU A 228 12.81 7.01 -9.96
CA GLU A 228 13.84 7.85 -10.58
C GLU A 228 13.95 7.56 -12.09
N SER A 229 13.86 6.28 -12.46
CA SER A 229 13.82 5.89 -13.87
C SER A 229 12.56 6.43 -14.55
N PHE A 230 11.42 6.38 -13.87
CA PHE A 230 10.17 6.94 -14.37
C PHE A 230 10.21 8.47 -14.48
N GLU A 231 10.75 9.20 -13.50
CA GLU A 231 10.91 10.66 -13.56
C GLU A 231 11.77 11.07 -14.77
N ARG A 232 12.80 10.29 -15.10
CA ARG A 232 13.70 10.58 -16.23
C ARG A 232 13.11 10.23 -17.59
N THR A 233 12.40 9.10 -17.71
CA THR A 233 12.01 8.56 -19.03
C THR A 233 10.51 8.44 -19.25
N GLY A 234 9.70 8.77 -18.25
CA GLY A 234 8.29 8.40 -18.22
C GLY A 234 8.07 6.89 -18.10
N TRP A 235 6.82 6.46 -18.28
CA TRP A 235 6.47 5.04 -18.27
C TRP A 235 7.07 4.32 -19.49
N SER A 236 7.72 3.18 -19.27
CA SER A 236 8.41 2.43 -20.32
C SER A 236 8.12 0.93 -20.26
N THR A 237 8.36 0.22 -21.36
CA THR A 237 8.26 -1.25 -21.41
C THR A 237 9.13 -1.90 -20.33
N ARG A 238 10.35 -1.37 -20.10
CA ARG A 238 11.25 -1.84 -19.04
C ARG A 238 10.59 -1.74 -17.65
N LEU A 239 10.00 -0.60 -17.32
CA LEU A 239 9.28 -0.42 -16.06
C LEU A 239 8.12 -1.41 -15.94
N GLY A 240 7.33 -1.60 -17.00
CA GLY A 240 6.25 -2.60 -17.01
C GLY A 240 6.73 -4.04 -16.84
N HIS A 241 7.92 -4.40 -17.34
CA HIS A 241 8.54 -5.72 -17.06
C HIS A 241 9.03 -5.82 -15.62
N MET A 242 9.72 -4.81 -15.10
CA MET A 242 10.18 -4.77 -13.70
C MET A 242 9.01 -4.83 -12.72
N THR A 243 7.92 -4.12 -12.99
CA THR A 243 6.70 -4.18 -12.18
C THR A 243 6.18 -5.60 -12.06
N ARG A 244 6.06 -6.34 -13.17
CA ARG A 244 5.50 -7.70 -13.17
C ARG A 244 6.44 -8.74 -12.59
N SER A 245 7.74 -8.62 -12.84
CA SER A 245 8.73 -9.64 -12.50
C SER A 245 9.37 -9.45 -11.12
N GLN A 246 9.36 -8.24 -10.58
CA GLN A 246 10.06 -7.91 -9.34
C GLN A 246 9.13 -7.23 -8.34
N LEU A 247 8.63 -6.01 -8.66
CA LEU A 247 7.88 -5.20 -7.70
C LEU A 247 6.60 -5.88 -7.20
N ALA A 248 5.73 -6.31 -8.11
CA ALA A 248 4.45 -6.91 -7.73
C ALA A 248 4.62 -8.22 -6.93
N PRO A 249 5.51 -9.16 -7.31
CA PRO A 249 5.86 -10.29 -6.46
C PRO A 249 6.37 -9.89 -5.06
N ILE A 250 7.25 -8.89 -4.94
CA ILE A 250 7.75 -8.41 -3.64
C ILE A 250 6.58 -7.95 -2.75
N ILE A 251 5.67 -7.14 -3.29
CA ILE A 251 4.53 -6.62 -2.53
C ILE A 251 3.59 -7.75 -2.12
N MET A 252 3.19 -8.61 -3.06
CA MET A 252 2.27 -9.72 -2.81
C MET A 252 2.85 -10.72 -1.79
N ARG A 253 4.17 -10.96 -1.85
CA ARG A 253 4.88 -11.79 -0.88
C ARG A 253 4.87 -11.18 0.51
N ASN A 254 5.12 -9.87 0.64
CA ASN A 254 5.06 -9.19 1.94
C ASN A 254 3.67 -9.30 2.57
N VAL A 255 2.60 -9.01 1.81
CA VAL A 255 1.21 -9.16 2.31
C VAL A 255 0.93 -10.61 2.73
N CYS A 256 1.33 -11.58 1.91
CA CYS A 256 1.15 -13.00 2.23
C CYS A 256 1.88 -13.40 3.53
N LEU A 257 3.11 -12.94 3.73
CA LEU A 257 3.91 -13.25 4.92
C LEU A 257 3.39 -12.55 6.17
N ALA A 258 2.88 -11.32 6.06
CA ALA A 258 2.26 -10.61 7.18
C ALA A 258 1.03 -11.38 7.70
N TRP A 259 0.17 -11.79 6.79
CA TRP A 259 -1.01 -12.60 7.10
C TRP A 259 -0.65 -13.99 7.64
N TYR A 260 0.41 -14.60 7.10
CA TYR A 260 0.94 -15.86 7.61
C TYR A 260 1.38 -15.73 9.07
N VAL A 261 2.17 -14.70 9.40
CA VAL A 261 2.65 -14.46 10.77
C VAL A 261 1.48 -14.26 11.73
N ALA A 262 0.47 -13.47 11.34
CA ALA A 262 -0.71 -13.27 12.18
C ALA A 262 -1.48 -14.58 12.42
N GLN A 263 -1.65 -15.42 11.40
CA GLN A 263 -2.29 -16.71 11.55
C GLN A 263 -1.48 -17.67 12.42
N LYS A 264 -0.15 -17.71 12.24
CA LYS A 264 0.73 -18.57 13.02
C LYS A 264 0.65 -18.22 14.52
N LYS A 265 0.78 -16.94 14.86
CA LYS A 265 0.62 -16.46 16.24
C LYS A 265 -0.75 -16.82 16.82
N ALA A 266 -1.82 -16.65 16.03
CA ALA A 266 -3.18 -16.94 16.49
C ALA A 266 -3.39 -18.44 16.83
N LEU A 267 -2.68 -19.33 16.15
CA LEU A 267 -2.70 -20.77 16.43
C LEU A 267 -1.85 -21.11 17.65
N GLU A 268 -0.63 -20.57 17.76
CA GLU A 268 0.27 -20.81 18.90
C GLU A 268 -0.33 -20.34 20.24
N GLU A 269 -1.02 -19.20 20.24
CA GLU A 269 -1.71 -18.68 21.44
C GLU A 269 -3.00 -19.42 21.80
N GLY A 270 -3.59 -20.17 20.86
CA GLY A 270 -4.82 -20.93 21.07
C GLY A 270 -4.61 -22.36 21.57
N GLU A 271 -3.36 -22.81 21.68
CA GLU A 271 -2.96 -24.13 22.20
C GLU A 271 -2.62 -24.12 23.71
N LEU A 272 -2.89 -23.00 24.40
CA LEU A 272 -2.79 -22.83 25.86
C LEU A 272 -4.17 -22.77 26.52
#